data_AF-A0A2S2PPV5-F1
#
_entry.id   AF-A0A2S2PPV5-F1
#
_cell.length_a   1.000
_cell.length_b   1.000
_cell.length_c   1.000
_cell.angle_alpha   90.00
_cell.angle_beta   90.00
_cell.angle_gamma   90.00
#
_symmetry.space_group_name_H-M   'P 1'
#
loop_
_entity.id
_entity.type
_entity.pdbx_description
1 polymer ?
#
loop_
_entity_poly.entity_id
_entity_poly.type
_entity_poly.pdbx_seq_one_letter_code
_entity_poly.pdbx_strand_id
1 'polypeptide(L)'
;KSTKACDLLRNSQRVEGKKDGQFLKPVLDVRTRWNSSFYMIERFILLASHFSQVLLTESGKTRDIPDMVTSSELRCIEDICSLLRPIEQLTRELSTEKFVMSSKVIPIIFCTRNEIVKQDPNFAIAKNLKLKIIEELD
;
A
#
# COMPACT_ATOMS: atom_id res chain seq x y z
N LYS A 1 20.84 0.48 -7.30
CA LYS A 1 20.12 1.55 -6.56
C LYS A 1 20.42 2.88 -7.24
N SER A 2 19.44 3.56 -7.83
CA SER A 2 19.66 4.87 -8.45
C SER A 2 19.75 5.94 -7.37
N THR A 3 20.95 6.48 -7.14
CA THR A 3 21.18 7.57 -6.18
C THR A 3 20.44 8.83 -6.61
N LYS A 4 20.48 9.15 -7.91
CA LYS A 4 19.85 10.33 -8.51
C LYS A 4 18.33 10.37 -8.32
N ALA A 5 17.61 9.28 -8.58
CA ALA A 5 16.15 9.25 -8.39
C ALA A 5 15.76 9.41 -6.92
N CYS A 6 16.56 8.85 -6.00
CA CYS A 6 16.35 9.03 -4.56
C CYS A 6 16.58 10.48 -4.13
N ASP A 7 17.56 11.16 -4.71
CA ASP A 7 17.84 12.57 -4.42
C ASP A 7 16.73 13.48 -4.97
N LEU A 8 16.21 13.21 -6.17
CA LEU A 8 15.07 13.92 -6.73
C LEU A 8 13.82 13.77 -5.84
N LEU A 9 13.52 12.54 -5.39
CA LEU A 9 12.42 12.26 -4.47
C LEU A 9 12.59 12.97 -3.11
N ARG A 10 13.83 13.11 -2.63
CA ARG A 10 14.13 13.87 -1.42
C ARG A 10 13.90 15.36 -1.63
N ASN A 11 14.34 15.88 -2.77
CA ASN A 11 14.24 17.29 -3.10
C ASN A 11 12.78 17.71 -3.29
N SER A 12 11.94 16.91 -3.96
CA SER A 12 10.51 17.23 -4.11
C SER A 12 9.79 17.33 -2.77
N GLN A 13 10.11 16.44 -1.82
CA GLN A 13 9.59 16.49 -0.46
C GLN A 13 10.08 17.73 0.31
N ARG A 14 11.33 18.14 0.09
CA ARG A 14 11.88 19.36 0.70
C ARG A 14 11.19 20.62 0.17
N VAL A 15 10.91 20.68 -1.13
CA VAL A 15 10.17 21.80 -1.75
C VAL A 15 8.77 21.94 -1.17
N GLU A 16 8.13 20.84 -0.79
CA GLU A 16 6.84 20.81 -0.09
C GLU A 16 6.95 21.17 1.42
N GLY A 17 8.15 21.51 1.91
CA GLY A 17 8.37 21.95 3.29
C GLY A 17 8.64 20.84 4.31
N LYS A 18 8.81 19.58 3.88
CA LYS A 18 9.24 18.51 4.80
C LYS A 18 10.68 18.77 5.27
N LYS A 19 10.92 18.59 6.57
CA LYS A 19 12.24 18.78 7.17
C LYS A 19 13.14 17.58 6.92
N ASP A 20 14.46 17.81 6.97
CA ASP A 20 15.43 16.72 6.92
C ASP A 20 15.13 15.73 8.07
N GLY A 21 15.09 14.43 7.75
CA GLY A 21 14.67 13.36 8.66
C GLY A 21 13.20 12.93 8.52
N GLN A 22 12.35 13.76 7.93
CA GLN A 22 10.93 13.42 7.67
C GLN A 22 10.71 12.86 6.25
N PHE A 23 11.76 12.79 5.44
CA PHE A 23 11.65 12.28 4.07
C PHE A 23 11.32 10.80 4.04
N LEU A 24 10.21 10.50 3.37
CA LEU A 24 9.77 9.15 3.12
C LEU A 24 10.60 8.56 1.98
N LYS A 25 11.00 7.30 2.15
CA LYS A 25 11.66 6.50 1.11
C LYS A 25 10.68 5.44 0.59
N PRO A 26 10.85 4.97 -0.67
CA PRO A 26 10.09 3.83 -1.16
C PRO A 26 10.36 2.60 -0.30
N VAL A 27 9.32 1.81 -0.06
CA VAL A 27 9.42 0.48 0.56
C VAL A 27 9.40 -0.53 -0.58
N LEU A 28 10.29 -1.52 -0.53
CA LEU A 28 10.33 -2.57 -1.53
C LEU A 28 9.58 -3.80 -1.03
N ASP A 29 8.90 -4.46 -1.96
CA ASP A 29 8.30 -5.75 -1.70
C ASP A 29 9.35 -6.83 -1.41
N VAL A 30 8.97 -7.78 -0.56
CA VAL A 30 9.74 -8.94 -0.14
C VAL A 30 8.85 -10.17 -0.32
N ARG A 31 9.13 -10.95 -1.36
CA ARG A 31 8.28 -12.07 -1.82
C ARG A 31 7.85 -13.06 -0.74
N THR A 32 8.64 -13.24 0.32
CA THR A 32 8.36 -14.21 1.40
C THR A 32 7.48 -13.65 2.51
N ARG A 33 7.11 -12.37 2.49
CA ARG A 33 6.33 -11.71 3.54
C ARG A 33 5.28 -10.81 2.91
N TRP A 34 4.10 -11.34 2.64
CA TRP A 34 3.03 -10.63 1.94
C TRP A 34 2.75 -9.19 2.45
N ASN A 35 2.89 -8.93 3.76
CA ASN A 35 2.75 -7.60 4.37
C ASN A 35 3.66 -6.53 3.73
N SER A 36 4.83 -6.91 3.19
CA SER A 36 5.69 -5.97 2.48
C SER A 36 5.04 -5.42 1.21
N SER A 37 4.22 -6.22 0.52
CA SER A 37 3.49 -5.77 -0.66
C SER A 37 2.47 -4.69 -0.27
N PHE A 38 1.74 -4.91 0.83
CA PHE A 38 0.83 -3.93 1.40
C PHE A 38 1.55 -2.63 1.78
N TYR A 39 2.65 -2.70 2.54
CA TYR A 39 3.41 -1.51 2.93
C TYR A 39 4.03 -0.77 1.74
N MET A 40 4.44 -1.49 0.70
CA MET A 40 4.91 -0.88 -0.55
C MET A 40 3.79 -0.09 -1.23
N ILE A 41 2.59 -0.66 -1.34
CA ILE A 41 1.42 0.01 -1.92
C ILE A 41 1.05 1.24 -1.10
N GLU A 42 0.94 1.11 0.22
CA GLU A 42 0.63 2.23 1.12
C GLU A 42 1.67 3.36 0.99
N ARG A 43 2.96 2.99 0.97
CA ARG A 43 4.05 3.95 0.76
C ARG A 43 3.99 4.61 -0.60
N PHE A 44 3.62 3.87 -1.64
CA PHE A 44 3.48 4.39 -2.99
C PHE A 44 2.39 5.44 -3.06
N ILE A 45 1.20 5.19 -2.49
CA ILE A 45 0.10 6.16 -2.43
C ILE A 45 0.57 7.47 -1.76
N LEU A 46 1.23 7.37 -0.60
CA LEU A 46 1.74 8.55 0.13
C LEU A 46 2.79 9.35 -0.65
N LEU A 47 3.51 8.70 -1.56
CA LEU A 47 4.56 9.30 -2.37
C LEU A 47 4.10 9.61 -3.81
N ALA A 48 2.84 9.35 -4.17
CA ALA A 48 2.38 9.37 -5.56
C ALA A 48 2.64 10.72 -6.24
N SER A 49 2.32 11.83 -5.58
CA SER A 49 2.58 13.18 -6.11
C SER A 49 4.08 13.42 -6.38
N HIS A 50 4.94 12.96 -5.48
CA HIS A 50 6.38 13.08 -5.64
C HIS A 50 6.91 12.15 -6.73
N PHE A 51 6.38 10.93 -6.85
CA PHE A 51 6.73 10.02 -7.93
C PHE A 51 6.35 10.61 -9.29
N SER A 52 5.16 11.20 -9.43
CA SER A 52 4.78 11.92 -10.66
C SER A 52 5.81 12.98 -11.04
N GLN A 53 6.25 13.82 -10.09
CA GLN A 53 7.25 14.85 -10.36
C GLN A 53 8.62 14.27 -10.77
N VAL A 54 9.08 13.22 -10.09
CA VAL A 54 10.36 12.58 -10.40
C VAL A 54 10.33 11.91 -11.77
N LEU A 55 9.26 11.17 -12.08
CA LEU A 55 9.09 10.50 -13.36
C LEU A 55 9.02 11.51 -14.51
N LEU A 56 8.27 12.61 -14.35
CA LEU A 56 8.24 13.70 -15.33
C LEU A 56 9.61 14.37 -15.53
N THR A 57 10.40 14.51 -14.47
CA THR A 57 11.74 15.11 -14.54
C THR A 57 12.74 14.23 -15.29
N GLU A 58 12.58 12.91 -15.19
CA GLU A 58 13.52 11.94 -15.74
C GLU A 58 13.07 11.34 -17.08
N SER A 59 11.79 11.40 -17.43
CA SER A 59 11.22 10.84 -18.68
C SER A 59 11.90 11.40 -19.95
N GLY A 60 12.36 12.64 -19.92
CA GLY A 60 13.12 13.25 -21.02
C GLY A 60 14.58 12.79 -21.14
N LYS A 61 15.11 12.02 -20.18
CA LYS A 61 16.54 11.67 -20.08
C LYS A 61 16.83 10.19 -20.28
N THR A 62 15.86 9.31 -20.04
CA THR A 62 16.06 7.86 -20.10
C THR A 62 14.82 7.20 -20.68
N ARG A 63 15.01 6.34 -21.68
CA ARG A 63 13.90 5.68 -22.40
C ARG A 63 13.24 4.54 -21.62
N ASP A 64 13.91 4.02 -20.59
CA ASP A 64 13.44 2.86 -19.81
C ASP A 64 12.73 3.24 -18.50
N ILE A 65 12.17 4.44 -18.43
CA ILE A 65 11.43 4.90 -17.25
C ILE A 65 9.95 4.51 -17.42
N PRO A 66 9.34 3.84 -16.43
CA PRO A 66 7.93 3.50 -16.49
C PRO A 66 7.06 4.75 -16.43
N ASP A 67 5.94 4.73 -17.13
CA ASP A 67 4.92 5.76 -16.99
C ASP A 67 4.31 5.73 -15.59
N MET A 68 3.86 6.90 -15.13
CA MET A 68 3.11 7.00 -13.90
C MET A 68 1.70 6.40 -14.10
N VAL A 69 1.17 5.77 -13.05
CA VAL A 69 -0.23 5.33 -13.05
C VAL A 69 -1.18 6.52 -13.23
N THR A 70 -2.29 6.29 -13.90
CA THR A 70 -3.34 7.28 -14.09
C THR A 70 -4.08 7.58 -12.78
N SER A 71 -4.83 8.68 -12.74
CA SER A 71 -5.62 9.06 -11.56
C SER A 71 -6.76 8.08 -11.25
N SER A 72 -7.28 7.33 -12.23
CA SER A 72 -8.25 6.26 -11.96
C SER A 72 -7.57 5.04 -11.36
N GLU A 73 -6.41 4.65 -11.89
CA GLU A 73 -5.61 3.54 -11.36
C GLU A 73 -5.13 3.82 -9.94
N LEU A 74 -4.70 5.05 -9.64
CA LEU A 74 -4.31 5.43 -8.28
C LEU A 74 -5.47 5.28 -7.29
N ARG A 75 -6.68 5.77 -7.64
CA ARG A 75 -7.88 5.57 -6.81
C ARG A 75 -8.27 4.11 -6.66
N CYS A 76 -8.06 3.30 -7.70
CA CYS A 76 -8.27 1.86 -7.63
C CYS A 76 -7.27 1.18 -6.65
N ILE A 77 -6.01 1.60 -6.68
CA ILE A 77 -4.98 1.13 -5.76
C ILE A 77 -5.31 1.55 -4.32
N GLU A 78 -5.84 2.76 -4.11
CA GLU A 78 -6.32 3.23 -2.80
C GLU A 78 -7.47 2.36 -2.26
N ASP A 79 -8.46 2.03 -3.09
CA ASP A 79 -9.56 1.13 -2.72
C ASP A 79 -9.03 -0.27 -2.33
N ILE A 80 -8.12 -0.82 -3.13
CA ILE A 80 -7.46 -2.11 -2.84
C ILE A 80 -6.68 -2.03 -1.52
N CYS A 81 -5.92 -0.96 -1.31
CA CYS A 81 -5.14 -0.76 -0.08
C CYS A 81 -6.06 -0.68 1.14
N SER A 82 -7.22 -0.04 1.04
CA SER A 82 -8.22 0.00 2.11
C SER A 82 -8.74 -1.39 2.49
N LEU A 83 -9.03 -2.23 1.50
CA LEU A 83 -9.51 -3.60 1.71
C LEU A 83 -8.45 -4.50 2.34
N LEU A 84 -7.17 -4.31 2.00
CA LEU A 84 -6.06 -5.11 2.52
C LEU A 84 -5.66 -4.73 3.96
N ARG A 85 -5.95 -3.50 4.39
CA ARG A 85 -5.53 -2.98 5.71
C ARG A 85 -6.04 -3.83 6.90
N PRO A 86 -7.33 -4.22 6.98
CA PRO A 86 -7.80 -5.11 8.05
C PRO A 86 -7.11 -6.48 8.06
N ILE A 87 -6.77 -7.02 6.88
CA ILE A 87 -6.07 -8.30 6.75
C ILE A 87 -4.62 -8.18 7.22
N GLU A 88 -3.94 -7.08 6.88
CA GLU A 88 -2.58 -6.84 7.35
C GLU A 88 -2.55 -6.75 8.87
N GLN A 89 -3.49 -5.99 9.47
CA GLN A 89 -3.61 -5.90 10.92
C GLN A 89 -3.86 -7.26 11.56
N LEU A 90 -4.82 -8.03 11.04
CA LEU A 90 -5.12 -9.39 11.47
C LEU A 90 -3.84 -10.26 11.50
N THR A 91 -3.15 -10.36 10.37
CA THR A 91 -1.97 -11.24 10.28
C THR A 91 -0.81 -10.75 11.13
N ARG A 92 -0.64 -9.43 11.31
CA ARG A 92 0.38 -8.87 12.20
C ARG A 92 0.08 -9.21 13.66
N GLU A 93 -1.16 -9.07 14.09
CA GLU A 93 -1.59 -9.44 15.45
C GLU A 93 -1.37 -10.94 15.70
N LEU A 94 -1.83 -11.79 14.78
CA LEU A 94 -1.64 -13.25 14.88
C LEU A 94 -0.17 -13.67 14.83
N SER A 95 0.69 -12.92 14.13
CA SER A 95 2.14 -13.22 14.05
C SER A 95 2.92 -12.78 15.29
N THR A 96 2.37 -11.87 16.10
CA THR A 96 3.06 -11.29 17.28
C THR A 96 2.63 -11.94 18.59
N GLU A 97 1.41 -12.47 18.69
CA GLU A 97 0.96 -13.24 19.86
C GLU A 97 1.56 -14.65 19.87
N LYS A 98 2.52 -14.89 20.78
CA LYS A 98 3.15 -16.21 20.98
C LYS A 98 2.17 -17.31 21.42
N PHE A 99 1.01 -16.92 21.96
CA PHE A 99 -0.02 -17.80 22.47
C PHE A 99 -1.39 -17.21 22.11
N VAL A 100 -1.77 -17.22 20.83
CA VAL A 100 -3.16 -16.97 20.49
C VAL A 100 -3.96 -18.12 21.10
N MET A 101 -4.67 -17.87 22.22
CA MET A 101 -5.62 -18.84 22.73
C MET A 101 -6.66 -19.05 21.63
N SER A 102 -6.95 -20.30 21.26
CA SER A 102 -7.88 -20.63 20.16
C SER A 102 -9.22 -19.90 20.28
N SER A 103 -9.62 -19.51 21.50
CA SER A 103 -10.81 -18.71 21.79
C SER A 103 -10.80 -17.26 21.25
N LYS A 104 -9.64 -16.69 20.89
CA LYS A 104 -9.51 -15.33 20.33
C LYS A 104 -9.50 -15.29 18.81
N VAL A 105 -9.10 -16.38 18.15
CA VAL A 105 -8.98 -16.44 16.68
C VAL A 105 -10.32 -16.18 16.00
N ILE A 106 -11.36 -16.87 16.42
CA ILE A 106 -12.70 -16.78 15.82
C ILE A 106 -13.26 -15.34 15.96
N PRO A 107 -13.27 -14.71 17.15
CA PRO A 107 -13.70 -13.31 17.28
C PRO A 107 -12.91 -12.34 16.39
N ILE A 108 -11.59 -12.49 16.31
CA ILE A 108 -10.73 -11.59 15.53
C ILE A 108 -11.06 -11.71 14.04
N ILE A 109 -11.16 -12.93 13.50
CA ILE A 109 -11.55 -13.17 12.09
C ILE A 109 -12.92 -12.57 11.80
N PHE A 110 -13.90 -12.80 12.68
CA PHE A 110 -15.25 -12.26 12.52
C PHE A 110 -15.27 -10.72 12.52
N CYS A 111 -14.51 -10.08 13.42
CA CYS A 111 -14.34 -8.63 13.44
C CYS A 111 -13.71 -8.11 12.14
N THR A 112 -12.61 -8.71 11.69
CA THR A 112 -11.94 -8.35 10.43
C THR A 112 -12.89 -8.44 9.24
N ARG A 113 -13.66 -9.53 9.14
CA ARG A 113 -14.68 -9.71 8.10
C ARG A 113 -15.71 -8.59 8.11
N ASN A 114 -16.25 -8.27 9.29
CA ASN A 114 -17.27 -7.22 9.41
C ASN A 114 -16.73 -5.84 9.01
N GLU A 115 -15.46 -5.54 9.30
CA GLU A 115 -14.82 -4.30 8.84
C GLU A 115 -14.72 -4.25 7.32
N ILE A 116 -14.40 -5.38 6.66
CA ILE A 116 -14.31 -5.46 5.20
C ILE A 116 -15.69 -5.35 4.54
N VAL A 117 -16.72 -5.98 5.12
CA VAL A 117 -18.11 -5.92 4.64
C VAL A 117 -18.62 -4.48 4.58
N LYS A 118 -18.27 -3.64 5.57
CA LYS A 118 -18.68 -2.23 5.64
C LYS A 118 -18.05 -1.34 4.56
N GLN A 119 -16.93 -1.73 3.96
CA GLN A 119 -16.27 -0.92 2.94
C GLN A 119 -17.05 -0.96 1.63
N ASP A 120 -17.19 0.17 0.93
CA ASP A 120 -17.85 0.25 -0.39
C ASP A 120 -16.85 0.70 -1.46
N PRO A 121 -16.05 -0.24 -2.02
CA PRO A 121 -15.08 0.10 -3.05
C PRO A 121 -15.77 0.52 -4.35
N ASN A 122 -15.22 1.49 -5.05
CA ASN A 122 -15.79 2.06 -6.27
C ASN A 122 -15.50 1.20 -7.50
N PHE A 123 -14.31 0.61 -7.56
CA PHE A 123 -13.83 -0.11 -8.75
C PHE A 123 -14.26 -1.58 -8.77
N ALA A 124 -14.59 -2.09 -9.96
CA ALA A 124 -15.01 -3.48 -10.13
C ALA A 124 -13.98 -4.49 -9.62
N ILE A 125 -12.69 -4.24 -9.86
CA ILE A 125 -11.62 -5.13 -9.37
C ILE A 125 -11.53 -5.15 -7.84
N ALA A 126 -11.72 -4.00 -7.19
CA ALA A 126 -11.74 -3.90 -5.73
C ALA A 126 -13.02 -4.53 -5.15
N LYS A 127 -14.18 -4.42 -5.82
CA LYS A 127 -15.40 -5.15 -5.48
C LYS A 127 -15.20 -6.67 -5.56
N ASN A 128 -14.58 -7.15 -6.63
CA ASN A 128 -14.27 -8.58 -6.79
C ASN A 128 -13.29 -9.06 -5.72
N LEU A 129 -12.27 -8.26 -5.40
CA LEU A 129 -11.33 -8.55 -4.31
C LEU A 129 -12.06 -8.64 -2.97
N LYS A 130 -12.93 -7.67 -2.65
CA LYS A 130 -13.75 -7.68 -1.43
C LYS A 130 -14.56 -8.98 -1.32
N LEU A 131 -15.25 -9.36 -2.38
CA LEU A 131 -16.04 -10.60 -2.41
C LEU A 131 -15.17 -11.82 -2.14
N LYS A 132 -14.00 -11.91 -2.80
CA LYS A 132 -13.10 -13.04 -2.62
C LYS A 132 -12.51 -13.09 -1.21
N ILE A 133 -12.18 -11.95 -0.61
CA ILE A 133 -11.69 -11.92 0.78
C ILE A 133 -12.77 -12.38 1.75
N ILE A 134 -14.02 -11.96 1.57
CA ILE A 134 -15.12 -12.37 2.45
C ILE A 134 -15.35 -13.89 2.35
N GLU A 135 -15.31 -14.45 1.13
CA GLU A 135 -15.46 -15.90 0.90
C GLU A 135 -14.37 -16.72 1.62
N GLU A 136 -13.13 -16.24 1.66
CA GLU A 136 -12.02 -16.95 2.33
C GLU A 136 -12.02 -16.77 3.87
N LEU A 137 -12.81 -15.83 4.40
CA LEU A 137 -12.97 -15.60 5.83
C LEU A 137 -14.22 -16.26 6.43
N ASP A 138 -15.08 -16.87 5.60
CA ASP A 138 -16.24 -17.69 5.99
C ASP A 138 -15.80 -19.14 6.29
#